data_AF-A0A9N9NW24-F1
#
_entry.id   AF-A0A9N9NW24-F1
#
_cell.length_a   1.000
_cell.length_b   1.000
_cell.length_c   1.000
_cell.angle_alpha   90.00
_cell.angle_beta   90.00
_cell.angle_gamma   90.00
#
_symmetry.space_group_name_H-M   'P 1'
#
loop_
_entity.id
_entity.type
_entity.pdbx_description
1 polymer ?
#
loop_
_entity_poly.entity_id
_entity_poly.type
_entity_poly.pdbx_seq_one_letter_code
_entity_poly.pdbx_strand_id
1 'polypeptide(L)'
;GKRLKDINLTDDEWQAIGKLVIILEDFAGVTEYLGGSNYTTISLMYSLLAIISKKIIPENSDMEVIDLTSSNTAFDDDIGYEDAPEDEPITQQPKHRKININVPQNCFDLEKRIKTALYQSINHYWEVPQEQGMLAALLDPLFKYLEFASEMLHMRTYEQLKDAYQDMKDLTNEDQEAEFRPVSSNSLLARIFQNNYIHVNEITNYLTMPKIHFDDCP
;
A
#
# COMPACT_ATOMS: atom_id res chain seq x y z
N GLY A 1 26.84 -3.30 -13.30
CA GLY A 1 28.08 -3.47 -12.50
C GLY A 1 29.31 -2.87 -13.17
N LYS A 2 29.96 -3.57 -14.11
CA LYS A 2 31.22 -3.11 -14.74
C LYS A 2 31.08 -1.80 -15.55
N ARG A 3 30.10 -1.67 -16.44
CA ARG A 3 29.89 -0.47 -17.28
C ARG A 3 29.60 0.81 -16.48
N LEU A 4 28.90 0.69 -15.35
CA LEU A 4 28.66 1.80 -14.41
C LEU A 4 29.97 2.34 -13.78
N LYS A 5 31.03 1.53 -13.71
CA LYS A 5 32.35 1.99 -13.23
C LYS A 5 33.10 2.81 -14.28
N ASP A 6 32.75 2.67 -15.55
CA ASP A 6 33.38 3.38 -16.67
C ASP A 6 32.68 4.73 -16.94
N ILE A 7 31.43 4.88 -16.49
CA ILE A 7 30.66 6.12 -16.57
C ILE A 7 31.05 7.00 -15.38
N ASN A 8 31.74 8.10 -15.66
CA ASN A 8 32.15 9.06 -14.64
C ASN A 8 30.95 9.96 -14.30
N LEU A 9 30.17 9.55 -13.29
CA LEU A 9 29.05 10.34 -12.78
C LEU A 9 29.53 11.69 -12.25
N THR A 10 28.73 12.72 -12.50
CA THR A 10 28.94 14.06 -11.96
C THR A 10 28.66 14.10 -10.45
N ASP A 11 29.18 15.11 -9.75
CA ASP A 11 28.91 15.30 -8.32
C ASP A 11 27.40 15.46 -8.04
N ASP A 12 26.67 16.13 -8.93
CA ASP A 12 25.23 16.31 -8.85
C ASP A 12 24.48 14.97 -8.97
N GLU A 13 24.92 14.08 -9.86
CA GLU A 13 24.35 12.73 -10.01
C GLU A 13 24.62 11.86 -8.78
N TRP A 14 25.82 11.96 -8.19
CA TRP A 14 26.11 11.28 -6.93
C TRP A 14 25.23 11.78 -5.78
N GLN A 15 25.02 13.09 -5.68
CA GLN A 15 24.11 13.67 -4.70
C GLN A 15 22.67 13.21 -4.93
N ALA A 16 22.23 13.15 -6.19
CA ALA A 16 20.91 12.65 -6.56
C ALA A 16 20.71 11.18 -6.18
N ILE A 17 21.71 10.31 -6.41
CA ILE A 17 21.68 8.91 -5.97
C ILE A 17 21.55 8.82 -4.45
N GLY A 18 22.30 9.64 -3.71
CA GLY A 18 22.18 9.69 -2.24
C GLY A 18 20.76 10.02 -1.77
N LYS A 19 20.10 11.00 -2.41
CA LYS A 19 18.69 11.33 -2.14
C LYS A 19 17.75 10.19 -2.52
N LEU A 20 17.99 9.52 -3.64
CA LEU A 20 17.18 8.39 -4.08
C LEU A 20 17.24 7.21 -3.09
N VAL A 21 18.41 6.92 -2.55
CA VAL A 21 18.57 5.88 -1.51
C VAL A 21 17.69 6.20 -0.30
N ILE A 22 17.68 7.45 0.16
CA ILE A 22 16.85 7.88 1.29
C ILE A 22 15.35 7.71 0.97
N ILE A 23 14.91 8.06 -0.23
CA ILE A 23 13.50 7.91 -0.64
C ILE A 23 13.10 6.42 -0.70
N LEU A 24 13.97 5.57 -1.22
CA LEU A 24 13.68 4.14 -1.42
C LEU A 24 13.87 3.30 -0.17
N GLU A 25 14.53 3.81 0.86
CA GLU A 25 14.75 3.10 2.13
C GLU A 25 13.42 2.68 2.79
N ASP A 26 12.42 3.56 2.79
CA ASP A 26 11.09 3.26 3.31
C ASP A 26 10.39 2.14 2.52
N PHE A 27 10.58 2.11 1.20
CA PHE A 27 10.03 1.06 0.34
C PHE A 27 10.74 -0.28 0.57
N ALA A 28 12.06 -0.25 0.73
CA ALA A 28 12.84 -1.44 1.06
C ALA A 28 12.36 -2.04 2.39
N GLY A 29 12.20 -1.22 3.44
CA GLY A 29 11.71 -1.69 4.73
C GLY A 29 10.31 -2.30 4.66
N VAL A 30 9.36 -1.64 3.96
CA VAL A 30 8.01 -2.19 3.80
C VAL A 30 7.99 -3.46 2.96
N THR A 31 8.74 -3.52 1.87
CA THR A 31 8.77 -4.70 1.00
C THR A 31 9.47 -5.89 1.65
N GLU A 32 10.53 -5.66 2.43
CA GLU A 32 11.16 -6.69 3.27
C GLU A 32 10.18 -7.22 4.31
N TYR A 33 9.48 -6.32 5.01
CA TYR A 33 8.50 -6.69 6.01
C TYR A 33 7.32 -7.48 5.41
N LEU A 34 6.78 -7.02 4.27
CA LEU A 34 5.73 -7.74 3.54
C LEU A 34 6.23 -9.09 3.02
N GLY A 35 7.42 -9.13 2.42
CA GLY A 35 8.02 -10.36 1.89
C GLY A 35 8.39 -11.39 2.95
N GLY A 36 8.69 -10.95 4.18
CA GLY A 36 8.94 -11.80 5.33
C GLY A 36 7.66 -12.24 6.05
N SER A 37 6.52 -11.64 5.76
CA SER A 37 5.25 -12.01 6.40
C SER A 37 4.69 -13.30 5.81
N ASN A 38 4.41 -14.29 6.67
CA ASN A 38 3.78 -15.55 6.23
C ASN A 38 2.35 -15.35 5.72
N TYR A 39 1.69 -14.28 6.16
CA TYR A 39 0.31 -13.92 5.80
C TYR A 39 0.19 -12.40 5.65
N THR A 40 0.47 -11.89 4.45
CA THR A 40 0.15 -10.50 4.12
C THR A 40 -1.37 -10.33 4.03
N THR A 41 -1.96 -9.57 4.95
CA THR A 41 -3.39 -9.21 4.89
C THR A 41 -3.59 -7.93 4.07
N ILE A 42 -4.78 -7.79 3.46
CA ILE A 42 -5.17 -6.58 2.73
C ILE A 42 -5.13 -5.35 3.66
N SER A 43 -5.57 -5.50 4.92
CA SER A 43 -5.49 -4.47 5.95
C SER A 43 -4.07 -3.96 6.18
N LEU A 44 -3.11 -4.88 6.33
CA LEU A 44 -1.71 -4.56 6.50
C LEU A 44 -1.13 -3.87 5.26
N MET A 45 -1.39 -4.44 4.08
CA MET A 45 -0.91 -3.89 2.81
C MET A 45 -1.39 -2.46 2.60
N TYR A 46 -2.69 -2.19 2.75
CA TYR A 46 -3.24 -0.84 2.57
C TYR A 46 -2.76 0.14 3.65
N SER A 47 -2.58 -0.33 4.89
CA SER A 47 -2.02 0.50 5.96
C SER A 47 -0.59 0.93 5.64
N LEU A 48 0.26 0.02 5.18
CA LEU A 48 1.64 0.33 4.80
C LEU A 48 1.73 1.20 3.55
N LEU A 49 0.91 0.93 2.53
CA LEU A 49 0.83 1.76 1.33
C LEU A 49 0.42 3.20 1.67
N ALA A 50 -0.56 3.38 2.57
CA ALA A 50 -0.98 4.71 3.00
C ALA A 50 0.12 5.44 3.78
N ILE A 51 0.88 4.73 4.63
CA ILE A 51 2.01 5.30 5.36
C ILE A 51 3.11 5.76 4.40
N ILE A 52 3.52 4.91 3.45
CA ILE A 52 4.54 5.29 2.45
C ILE A 52 4.03 6.45 1.58
N SER A 53 2.79 6.36 1.10
CA SER A 53 2.20 7.40 0.26
C SER A 53 2.27 8.77 0.92
N LYS A 54 1.94 8.86 2.23
CA LYS A 54 2.07 10.09 3.02
C LYS A 54 3.48 10.67 3.06
N LYS A 55 4.51 9.83 3.11
CA LYS A 55 5.91 10.27 3.16
C LYS A 55 6.43 10.84 1.84
N ILE A 56 5.81 10.46 0.73
CA ILE A 56 6.23 10.87 -0.62
C ILE A 56 5.28 11.90 -1.26
N ILE A 57 4.28 12.40 -0.53
CA ILE A 57 3.35 13.43 -1.02
C ILE A 57 4.18 14.63 -1.53
N PRO A 58 4.04 15.03 -2.80
CA PRO A 58 4.73 16.21 -3.32
C PRO A 58 4.23 17.50 -2.65
N GLU A 59 5.13 18.42 -2.33
CA GLU A 59 4.81 19.68 -1.63
C GLU A 59 3.96 20.67 -2.45
N ASN A 60 3.86 20.50 -3.78
CA ASN A 60 3.18 21.44 -4.67
C ASN A 60 2.16 20.75 -5.58
N SER A 61 1.04 21.42 -5.84
CA SER A 61 -0.08 20.95 -6.67
C SER A 61 0.22 20.86 -8.17
N ASP A 62 1.27 21.55 -8.64
CA ASP A 62 1.72 21.49 -10.04
C ASP A 62 2.51 20.20 -10.25
N MET A 63 1.80 19.08 -10.21
CA MET A 63 2.31 17.76 -10.54
C MET A 63 2.29 17.58 -12.05
N GLU A 64 3.48 17.40 -12.64
CA GLU A 64 3.59 16.84 -13.98
C GLU A 64 2.94 15.45 -13.99
N VAL A 65 1.94 15.25 -14.85
CA VAL A 65 1.21 13.98 -14.95
C VAL A 65 2.08 13.02 -15.75
N ILE A 66 2.45 11.90 -15.13
CA ILE A 66 3.21 10.84 -15.79
C ILE A 66 2.25 9.90 -16.49
N ASP A 67 2.56 9.55 -17.74
CA ASP A 67 1.82 8.54 -18.48
C ASP A 67 2.22 7.15 -17.97
N LEU A 68 1.33 6.56 -17.17
CA LEU A 68 1.46 5.20 -16.64
C LEU A 68 0.73 4.15 -17.50
N THR A 69 0.07 4.58 -18.58
CA THR A 69 -0.64 3.69 -19.52
C THR A 69 0.25 3.20 -20.65
N SER A 70 1.32 3.93 -20.92
CA SER A 70 2.37 3.49 -21.84
C SER A 70 3.13 2.33 -21.24
N SER A 71 3.28 1.25 -22.00
CA SER A 71 4.19 0.18 -21.60
C SER A 71 5.65 0.65 -21.55
N ASN A 72 6.00 1.78 -22.16
CA ASN A 72 7.37 2.24 -22.43
C ASN A 72 8.17 2.68 -21.17
N THR A 73 8.34 1.78 -20.21
CA THR A 73 9.03 1.97 -18.94
C THR A 73 10.48 1.50 -19.03
N ALA A 74 11.37 2.05 -18.21
CA ALA A 74 12.79 1.67 -18.18
C ALA A 74 13.06 0.19 -17.81
N PHE A 75 12.02 -0.57 -17.44
CA PHE A 75 12.08 -1.97 -17.05
C PHE A 75 11.55 -2.93 -18.12
N ASP A 76 11.16 -2.42 -19.30
CA ASP A 76 10.75 -3.26 -20.41
C ASP A 76 11.93 -4.03 -21.01
N ASP A 77 11.68 -5.29 -21.35
CA ASP A 77 12.68 -6.19 -21.95
C ASP A 77 13.15 -5.71 -23.34
N ASP A 78 12.42 -4.79 -23.97
CA ASP A 78 12.71 -4.21 -25.28
C ASP A 78 13.62 -2.96 -25.24
N ILE A 79 14.22 -2.65 -24.09
CA ILE A 79 15.13 -1.52 -23.90
C ILE A 79 16.61 -1.95 -24.01
N GLY A 80 17.35 -1.22 -24.86
CA GLY A 80 18.78 -1.37 -25.09
C GLY A 80 19.58 -0.12 -24.76
N TYR A 81 20.90 -0.24 -24.79
CA TYR A 81 21.80 0.91 -24.73
C TYR A 81 22.22 1.30 -26.16
N GLU A 82 22.36 2.59 -26.43
CA GLU A 82 22.82 3.08 -27.74
C GLU A 82 24.15 2.45 -28.14
N ASP A 83 25.08 2.39 -27.20
CA ASP A 83 26.44 1.86 -27.39
C ASP A 83 26.59 0.43 -26.85
N ALA A 84 25.55 -0.40 -26.97
CA ALA A 84 25.70 -1.83 -26.69
C ALA A 84 26.63 -2.48 -27.73
N PRO A 85 27.62 -3.32 -27.31
CA PRO A 85 28.51 -3.97 -28.26
C PRO A 85 27.73 -4.91 -29.19
N GLU A 86 28.13 -4.98 -30.46
CA GLU A 86 27.46 -5.80 -31.49
C GLU A 86 27.40 -7.31 -31.15
N ASP A 87 28.27 -7.76 -30.24
CA ASP A 87 28.38 -9.15 -29.79
C ASP A 87 27.50 -9.49 -28.56
N GLU A 88 26.65 -8.58 -28.07
CA GLU A 88 25.64 -8.93 -27.05
C GLU A 88 24.68 -9.99 -27.65
N PRO A 89 24.39 -11.10 -26.91
CA PRO A 89 23.58 -12.17 -27.45
C PRO A 89 22.25 -11.59 -27.92
N ILE A 90 21.95 -11.80 -29.20
CA ILE A 90 20.71 -11.38 -29.85
C ILE A 90 19.57 -12.01 -29.05
N THR A 91 18.98 -11.27 -28.12
CA THR A 91 17.62 -11.56 -27.67
C THR A 91 16.79 -11.61 -28.94
N GLN A 92 16.00 -12.67 -29.15
CA GLN A 92 15.33 -12.96 -30.42
C GLN A 92 14.39 -11.84 -30.90
N GLN A 93 14.19 -10.79 -30.11
CA GLN A 93 13.47 -9.58 -30.46
C GLN A 93 14.41 -8.36 -30.50
N PRO A 94 14.37 -7.57 -31.59
CA PRO A 94 15.08 -6.30 -31.65
C PRO A 94 14.52 -5.34 -30.61
N LYS A 95 15.40 -4.79 -29.79
CA LYS A 95 15.07 -3.77 -28.79
C LYS A 95 14.59 -2.50 -29.50
N HIS A 96 13.32 -2.12 -29.28
CA HIS A 96 12.69 -1.01 -29.99
C HIS A 96 13.18 0.36 -29.50
N ARG A 97 13.67 0.44 -28.26
CA ARG A 97 14.16 1.67 -27.65
C ARG A 97 15.61 1.54 -27.23
N LYS A 98 16.41 2.55 -27.52
CA LYS A 98 17.81 2.67 -27.05
C LYS A 98 17.94 3.87 -26.12
N ILE A 99 18.67 3.72 -25.03
CA ILE A 99 18.96 4.77 -24.05
C ILE A 99 20.44 5.12 -24.11
N ASN A 100 20.73 6.42 -24.15
CA ASN A 100 22.07 6.95 -23.99
C ASN A 100 22.38 7.19 -22.51
N ILE A 101 23.34 6.44 -21.97
CA ILE A 101 23.80 6.57 -20.57
C ILE A 101 25.13 7.33 -20.45
N ASN A 102 25.68 7.79 -21.58
CA ASN A 102 26.94 8.55 -21.63
C ASN A 102 26.73 10.06 -21.54
N VAL A 103 25.46 10.52 -21.49
CA VAL A 103 25.09 11.90 -21.26
C VAL A 103 24.63 12.06 -19.81
N PRO A 104 25.19 13.00 -19.04
CA PRO A 104 24.77 13.25 -17.67
C PRO A 104 23.27 13.56 -17.57
N GLN A 105 22.64 13.06 -16.51
CA GLN A 105 21.23 13.28 -16.26
C GLN A 105 20.95 14.69 -15.75
N ASN A 106 19.81 15.26 -16.16
CA ASN A 106 19.32 16.49 -15.57
C ASN A 106 18.81 16.23 -14.15
N CYS A 107 19.58 16.63 -13.15
CA CYS A 107 19.27 16.46 -11.74
C CYS A 107 18.38 17.58 -11.16
N PHE A 108 17.99 18.58 -11.95
CA PHE A 108 17.11 19.66 -11.51
C PHE A 108 15.75 19.11 -11.08
N ASP A 109 15.33 19.45 -9.85
CA ASP A 109 14.11 18.98 -9.19
C ASP A 109 13.88 17.46 -9.27
N LEU A 110 14.93 16.66 -9.43
CA LEU A 110 14.83 15.22 -9.66
C LEU A 110 14.17 14.50 -8.49
N GLU A 111 14.48 14.89 -7.25
CA GLU A 111 13.81 14.37 -6.06
C GLU A 111 12.30 14.59 -6.09
N LYS A 112 11.85 15.80 -6.47
CA LYS A 112 10.44 16.14 -6.60
C LYS A 112 9.80 15.29 -7.69
N ARG A 113 10.44 15.16 -8.85
CA ARG A 113 9.95 14.34 -9.97
C ARG A 113 9.80 12.87 -9.59
N ILE A 114 10.77 12.31 -8.83
CA ILE A 114 10.74 10.93 -8.35
C ILE A 114 9.61 10.73 -7.34
N LYS A 115 9.47 11.62 -6.35
CA LYS A 115 8.36 11.56 -5.37
C LYS A 115 7.00 11.64 -6.06
N THR A 116 6.84 12.55 -7.02
CA THR A 116 5.62 12.64 -7.85
C THR A 116 5.37 11.35 -8.64
N ALA A 117 6.39 10.78 -9.27
CA ALA A 117 6.28 9.51 -10.01
C ALA A 117 5.84 8.35 -9.12
N LEU A 118 6.47 8.20 -7.96
CA LEU A 118 6.13 7.16 -7.00
C LEU A 118 4.71 7.35 -6.46
N TYR A 119 4.32 8.57 -6.09
CA TYR A 119 2.98 8.88 -5.61
C TYR A 119 1.89 8.59 -6.65
N GLN A 120 2.10 9.04 -7.89
CA GLN A 120 1.18 8.76 -9.00
C GLN A 120 1.11 7.25 -9.30
N SER A 121 2.24 6.55 -9.24
CA SER A 121 2.29 5.10 -9.47
C SER A 121 1.53 4.32 -8.38
N ILE A 122 1.72 4.65 -7.10
CA ILE A 122 0.98 4.02 -6.00
C ILE A 122 -0.53 4.21 -6.20
N ASN A 123 -0.96 5.44 -6.54
CA ASN A 123 -2.37 5.72 -6.74
C ASN A 123 -2.94 5.04 -8.00
N HIS A 124 -2.15 4.90 -9.05
CA HIS A 124 -2.58 4.23 -10.29
C HIS A 124 -2.71 2.72 -10.12
N TYR A 125 -1.74 2.06 -9.49
CA TYR A 125 -1.73 0.59 -9.37
C TYR A 125 -2.55 0.07 -8.20
N TRP A 126 -2.72 0.85 -7.13
CA TRP A 126 -3.34 0.38 -5.88
C TRP A 126 -4.57 1.19 -5.43
N GLU A 127 -4.90 2.30 -6.11
CA GLU A 127 -6.05 3.16 -5.78
C GLU A 127 -6.10 3.59 -4.30
N VAL A 128 -4.97 3.99 -3.71
CA VAL A 128 -4.87 4.18 -2.26
C VAL A 128 -5.50 5.51 -1.79
N PRO A 129 -6.42 5.51 -0.80
CA PRO A 129 -7.04 4.35 -0.17
C PRO A 129 -8.26 3.84 -0.95
N GLN A 130 -8.31 2.53 -1.18
CA GLN A 130 -9.44 1.86 -1.83
C GLN A 130 -10.49 1.48 -0.78
N GLU A 131 -11.78 1.51 -1.13
CA GLU A 131 -12.88 1.21 -0.19
C GLU A 131 -12.72 -0.15 0.48
N GLN A 132 -12.36 -1.18 -0.28
CA GLN A 132 -12.12 -2.53 0.22
C GLN A 132 -10.93 -2.58 1.18
N GLY A 133 -9.85 -1.85 0.87
CA GLY A 133 -8.69 -1.74 1.75
C GLY A 133 -9.03 -1.06 3.07
N MET A 134 -9.86 -0.02 3.02
CA MET A 134 -10.36 0.68 4.20
C MET A 134 -11.26 -0.20 5.07
N LEU A 135 -12.21 -0.92 4.47
CA LEU A 135 -13.09 -1.86 5.18
C LEU A 135 -12.27 -3.01 5.79
N ALA A 136 -11.31 -3.56 5.05
CA ALA A 136 -10.42 -4.59 5.55
C ALA A 136 -9.60 -4.11 6.76
N ALA A 137 -9.03 -2.90 6.69
CA ALA A 137 -8.30 -2.31 7.80
C ALA A 137 -9.22 -2.00 9.00
N LEU A 138 -10.46 -1.56 8.77
CA LEU A 138 -11.44 -1.32 9.83
C LEU A 138 -11.82 -2.62 10.55
N LEU A 139 -11.99 -3.73 9.82
CA LEU A 139 -12.32 -5.05 10.33
C LEU A 139 -11.12 -5.80 10.95
N ASP A 140 -9.91 -5.27 10.78
CA ASP A 140 -8.71 -5.81 11.39
C ASP A 140 -8.47 -5.17 12.76
N PRO A 141 -8.49 -5.95 13.87
CA PRO A 141 -8.28 -5.42 15.21
C PRO A 141 -6.96 -4.65 15.40
N LEU A 142 -5.93 -4.90 14.57
CA LEU A 142 -4.64 -4.19 14.57
C LEU A 142 -4.73 -2.82 13.88
N PHE A 143 -5.59 -2.67 12.87
CA PHE A 143 -5.65 -1.48 12.03
C PHE A 143 -6.98 -0.71 12.14
N LYS A 144 -7.91 -1.15 12.99
CA LYS A 144 -9.28 -0.63 13.07
C LYS A 144 -9.44 0.86 13.36
N TYR A 145 -8.43 1.52 13.90
CA TYR A 145 -8.46 2.97 14.13
C TYR A 145 -8.12 3.78 12.88
N LEU A 146 -7.70 3.14 11.80
CA LEU A 146 -7.43 3.78 10.51
C LEU A 146 -6.56 5.04 10.65
N GLU A 147 -5.53 5.00 11.51
CA GLU A 147 -4.65 6.14 11.83
C GLU A 147 -3.97 6.74 10.58
N PHE A 148 -3.89 5.97 9.50
CA PHE A 148 -3.38 6.40 8.22
C PHE A 148 -4.40 7.16 7.36
N ALA A 149 -5.68 7.20 7.71
CA ALA A 149 -6.74 7.86 6.94
C ALA A 149 -7.08 9.24 7.48
N SER A 150 -7.83 10.03 6.70
CA SER A 150 -8.43 11.28 7.16
C SER A 150 -9.74 10.99 7.92
N GLU A 151 -10.18 11.93 8.77
CA GLU A 151 -11.45 11.78 9.50
C GLU A 151 -12.65 11.58 8.56
N MET A 152 -12.63 12.26 7.40
CA MET A 152 -13.67 12.10 6.37
C MET A 152 -13.72 10.67 5.83
N LEU A 153 -12.55 10.07 5.56
CA LEU A 153 -12.47 8.68 5.11
C LEU A 153 -12.89 7.72 6.22
N HIS A 154 -12.47 7.97 7.45
CA HIS A 154 -12.85 7.18 8.63
C HIS A 154 -14.37 7.11 8.79
N MET A 155 -15.05 8.26 8.77
CA MET A 155 -16.52 8.35 8.86
C MET A 155 -17.21 7.63 7.70
N ARG A 156 -16.71 7.80 6.48
CA ARG A 156 -17.26 7.14 5.29
C ARG A 156 -17.16 5.61 5.38
N THR A 157 -15.99 5.10 5.77
CA THR A 157 -15.79 3.64 5.94
C THR A 157 -16.67 3.07 7.04
N TYR A 158 -16.90 3.83 8.10
CA TYR A 158 -17.83 3.42 9.16
C TYR A 158 -19.29 3.32 8.68
N GLU A 159 -19.75 4.29 7.89
CA GLU A 159 -21.08 4.25 7.25
C GLU A 159 -21.19 3.06 6.30
N GLN A 160 -20.17 2.84 5.45
CA GLN A 160 -20.13 1.68 4.55
C GLN A 160 -20.20 0.34 5.28
N LEU A 161 -19.52 0.21 6.42
CA LEU A 161 -19.59 -1.00 7.24
C LEU A 161 -21.01 -1.22 7.81
N LYS A 162 -21.68 -0.15 8.25
CA LYS A 162 -23.05 -0.22 8.75
C LYS A 162 -24.04 -0.65 7.68
N ASP A 163 -23.95 -0.03 6.51
CA ASP A 163 -24.82 -0.33 5.39
C ASP A 163 -24.63 -1.79 4.96
N ALA A 164 -23.37 -2.22 4.77
CA ALA A 164 -23.05 -3.60 4.40
C ALA A 164 -23.55 -4.63 5.43
N TYR A 165 -23.44 -4.33 6.73
CA TYR A 165 -23.96 -5.21 7.78
C TYR A 165 -25.48 -5.26 7.78
N GLN A 166 -26.15 -4.12 7.59
CA GLN A 166 -27.61 -4.08 7.54
C GLN A 166 -28.15 -4.84 6.32
N ASP A 167 -27.53 -4.65 5.15
CA ASP A 167 -27.87 -5.39 3.93
C ASP A 167 -27.74 -6.91 4.14
N MET A 168 -26.67 -7.35 4.79
CA MET A 168 -26.46 -8.76 5.12
C MET A 168 -27.53 -9.28 6.09
N LYS A 169 -27.85 -8.49 7.12
CA LYS A 169 -28.87 -8.84 8.12
C LYS A 169 -30.25 -9.03 7.47
N ASP A 170 -30.63 -8.09 6.61
CA ASP A 170 -31.89 -8.11 5.86
C ASP A 170 -31.98 -9.35 4.95
N LEU A 171 -30.87 -9.71 4.28
CA LEU A 171 -30.79 -10.91 3.44
C LEU A 171 -30.94 -12.21 4.23
N THR A 172 -30.44 -12.25 5.46
CA THR A 172 -30.54 -13.45 6.33
C THR A 172 -31.91 -13.65 6.98
N ASN A 173 -32.88 -12.74 6.82
CA ASN A 173 -34.15 -12.75 7.54
C ASN A 173 -33.96 -12.95 9.07
N GLU A 174 -32.88 -12.41 9.64
CA GLU A 174 -32.72 -12.35 11.10
C GLU A 174 -33.56 -11.20 11.68
N ASP A 175 -34.83 -11.17 11.29
CA ASP A 175 -35.91 -10.42 11.95
C ASP A 175 -36.45 -11.25 13.11
N GLN A 176 -35.58 -11.65 14.03
CA GLN A 176 -35.98 -11.88 15.41
C GLN A 176 -34.86 -11.35 16.30
N GLU A 177 -35.23 -10.39 17.15
CA GLU A 177 -34.73 -10.35 18.52
C GLU A 177 -34.88 -11.77 19.09
N ALA A 178 -33.92 -12.65 18.81
CA ALA A 178 -33.68 -13.76 19.68
C ALA A 178 -33.24 -13.10 20.98
N GLU A 179 -34.17 -12.95 21.92
CA GLU A 179 -33.84 -13.03 23.33
C GLU A 179 -32.97 -14.29 23.48
N PHE A 180 -31.65 -14.10 23.40
CA PHE A 180 -30.69 -15.15 23.65
C PHE A 180 -30.86 -15.50 25.11
N ARG A 181 -31.73 -16.47 25.38
CA ARG A 181 -31.70 -17.23 26.62
C ARG A 181 -30.24 -17.62 26.84
N PRO A 182 -29.69 -17.46 28.06
CA PRO A 182 -28.32 -17.84 28.32
C PRO A 182 -28.19 -19.33 28.04
N VAL A 183 -27.71 -19.68 26.85
CA VAL A 183 -27.30 -21.04 26.56
C VAL A 183 -26.03 -21.19 27.36
N SER A 184 -26.17 -21.78 28.54
CA SER A 184 -25.07 -22.33 29.33
C SER A 184 -24.39 -23.40 28.49
N SER A 185 -23.60 -22.98 27.50
CA SER A 185 -22.72 -23.84 26.76
C SER A 185 -21.48 -24.02 27.64
N ASN A 186 -21.27 -25.25 28.10
CA ASN A 186 -20.10 -25.65 28.89
C ASN A 186 -18.80 -25.67 28.05
N SER A 187 -18.79 -24.97 26.92
CA SER A 187 -17.67 -24.85 26.01
C SER A 187 -16.70 -23.80 26.56
N LEU A 188 -15.41 -24.17 26.59
CA LEU A 188 -14.34 -23.26 26.99
C LEU A 188 -14.28 -22.03 26.06
N LEU A 189 -14.52 -22.21 24.76
CA LEU A 189 -14.66 -21.12 23.78
C LEU A 189 -15.82 -20.19 24.12
N ALA A 190 -16.97 -20.75 24.47
CA ALA A 190 -18.13 -19.92 24.84
C ALA A 190 -17.93 -19.14 26.13
N ARG A 191 -17.18 -19.69 27.10
CA ARG A 191 -16.78 -18.99 28.32
C ARG A 191 -15.76 -17.87 28.07
N ILE A 192 -14.85 -18.06 27.11
CA ILE A 192 -13.85 -17.03 26.74
C ILE A 192 -14.53 -15.84 26.04
N PHE A 193 -15.52 -16.11 25.19
CA PHE A 193 -16.26 -15.07 24.45
C PHE A 193 -17.58 -14.66 25.10
N GLN A 194 -17.85 -15.09 26.34
CA GLN A 194 -19.00 -14.66 27.13
C GLN A 194 -18.81 -13.21 27.59
N ASN A 195 -19.15 -12.27 26.70
CA ASN A 195 -19.31 -10.88 27.09
C ASN A 195 -20.63 -10.73 27.86
N ASN A 196 -20.55 -10.30 29.11
CA ASN A 196 -21.70 -10.02 29.99
C ASN A 196 -22.47 -8.74 29.60
N TYR A 197 -22.18 -8.15 28.44
CA TYR A 197 -22.80 -6.92 27.96
C TYR A 197 -23.67 -7.21 26.73
N ILE A 198 -24.96 -6.98 26.89
CA ILE A 198 -25.93 -6.95 25.79
C ILE A 198 -25.66 -5.66 25.01
N HIS A 199 -24.86 -5.74 23.95
CA HIS A 199 -24.70 -4.61 23.04
C HIS A 199 -25.84 -4.61 22.02
N VAL A 200 -26.55 -3.48 21.93
CA VAL A 200 -27.69 -3.27 21.01
C VAL A 200 -27.25 -3.30 19.53
N ASN A 201 -25.96 -3.08 19.26
CA ASN A 201 -25.39 -3.04 17.91
C ASN A 201 -24.00 -3.69 17.89
N GLU A 202 -23.84 -4.76 17.11
CA GLU A 202 -22.59 -5.55 16.99
C GLU A 202 -21.43 -4.70 16.47
N ILE A 203 -21.67 -3.86 15.46
CA ILE A 203 -20.63 -2.97 14.92
C ILE A 203 -20.16 -1.99 15.99
N THR A 204 -21.08 -1.36 16.72
CA THR A 204 -20.71 -0.45 17.81
C THR A 204 -19.88 -1.17 18.86
N ASN A 205 -20.24 -2.40 19.22
CA ASN A 205 -19.47 -3.20 20.18
C ASN A 205 -18.04 -3.45 19.70
N TYR A 206 -17.88 -3.95 18.46
CA TYR A 206 -16.57 -4.20 17.86
C TYR A 206 -15.67 -2.96 17.89
N LEU A 207 -16.22 -1.79 17.54
CA LEU A 207 -15.46 -0.54 17.50
C LEU A 207 -15.09 0.01 18.88
N THR A 208 -15.87 -0.31 19.92
CA THR A 208 -15.53 0.05 21.30
C THR A 208 -14.48 -0.85 21.93
N MET A 209 -14.22 -2.03 21.36
CA MET A 209 -13.15 -2.90 21.85
C MET A 209 -11.78 -2.21 21.66
N PRO A 210 -10.80 -2.47 22.53
CA PRO A 210 -9.45 -1.95 22.36
C PRO A 210 -8.80 -2.53 21.08
N LYS A 211 -7.91 -1.75 20.45
CA LYS A 211 -6.99 -2.24 19.41
C LYS A 211 -6.01 -3.22 20.01
N ILE A 212 -5.68 -4.27 19.27
CA ILE A 212 -4.66 -5.23 19.65
C ILE A 212 -3.29 -4.61 19.31
N HIS A 213 -2.31 -4.68 20.20
CA HIS A 213 -0.96 -4.25 19.86
C HIS A 213 -0.29 -5.28 18.97
N PHE A 214 0.57 -4.78 18.07
CA PHE A 214 1.30 -5.62 17.15
C PHE A 214 2.13 -6.71 17.86
N ASP A 215 2.70 -6.36 19.02
CA ASP A 215 3.51 -7.27 19.85
C ASP A 215 2.69 -8.29 20.66
N ASP A 216 1.36 -8.10 20.75
CA ASP A 216 0.45 -8.99 21.47
C ASP A 216 -0.10 -10.12 20.58
N CYS A 217 0.31 -10.15 19.30
CA CYS A 217 -0.06 -11.20 18.35
C CYS A 217 0.94 -12.38 18.45
N PRO A 218 0.49 -13.61 18.76
CA PRO A 218 1.37 -14.77 18.98
C PRO A 218 2.08 -15.28 17.71
#